data_AF-A0A6I3T435-F1
#
_entry.id   AF-A0A6I3T435-F1
#
_cell.length_a   1.000
_cell.length_b   1.000
_cell.length_c   1.000
_cell.angle_alpha   90.00
_cell.angle_beta   90.00
_cell.angle_gamma   90.00
#
_symmetry.space_group_name_H-M   'P 1'
#
loop_
_entity.id
_entity.type
_entity.pdbx_description
1 polymer ?
#
loop_
_entity_poly.entity_id
_entity_poly.type
_entity_poly.pdbx_seq_one_letter_code
_entity_poly.pdbx_strand_id
1 'polypeptide(L)' 'MVRALVLPLLLPLALTGCLEAEQHPAWKEGAYAGKKDPRHYQTRFHGDRLSWMATIMNRNDKQNEYNRANP' A
#
# COMPACT_ATOMS: atom_id res chain seq x y z
N MET A 1 20.95 -33.55 41.03
CA MET A 1 19.59 -33.00 41.21
C MET A 1 19.38 -31.64 40.52
N VAL A 2 20.36 -30.71 40.56
CA VAL A 2 20.26 -29.38 39.93
C VAL A 2 19.90 -29.41 38.43
N ARG A 3 20.51 -30.32 37.64
CA ARG A 3 20.22 -30.45 36.19
C ARG A 3 18.77 -30.85 35.85
N ALA A 4 18.09 -31.60 36.72
CA ALA A 4 16.73 -32.06 36.46
C ALA A 4 15.68 -30.95 36.61
N LEU A 5 16.02 -29.88 37.35
CA LEU A 5 15.15 -28.72 37.58
C LEU A 5 15.32 -27.60 36.54
N VAL A 6 16.43 -27.61 35.78
CA VAL A 6 16.73 -26.55 34.80
C VAL A 6 15.81 -26.62 33.57
N LEU A 7 15.51 -27.82 33.10
CA LEU A 7 14.69 -28.02 31.89
C LEU A 7 13.22 -27.56 32.04
N PRO A 8 12.49 -27.90 33.12
CA PRO A 8 11.11 -27.40 33.30
C PRO A 8 11.03 -25.90 33.56
N LEU A 9 12.12 -25.28 34.06
CA LEU A 9 12.17 -23.84 34.33
C LEU A 9 12.38 -23.01 33.06
N LEU A 10 13.13 -23.52 32.08
CA LEU A 10 13.44 -22.82 30.83
C LEU A 10 12.29 -22.84 29.82
N LEU A 11 11.41 -23.84 29.87
CA LEU A 11 10.30 -24.00 28.93
C LEU A 11 9.33 -22.80 28.88
N PRO A 12 8.81 -22.28 30.02
CA PRO A 12 7.92 -21.11 29.99
C PRO A 12 8.64 -19.82 29.56
N LEU A 13 9.93 -19.67 29.90
CA LEU A 13 10.75 -18.52 29.49
C LEU A 13 10.99 -18.48 27.97
N ALA A 14 11.01 -19.63 27.30
CA ALA A 14 11.09 -19.70 25.85
C ALA A 14 9.75 -19.39 25.15
N LEU A 15 8.62 -19.63 25.84
CA LEU A 15 7.27 -19.43 25.29
C LEU A 15 6.76 -17.99 25.40
N THR A 16 7.35 -17.16 26.29
CA THR A 16 6.92 -15.76 26.48
C THR A 16 7.25 -14.83 25.30
N GLY A 17 8.15 -15.22 24.39
CA GLY A 17 8.54 -14.40 23.23
C GLY A 17 7.70 -14.57 21.98
N CYS A 18 6.78 -15.56 21.92
CA CYS A 18 6.05 -15.88 20.68
C CYS A 18 4.79 -15.03 20.44
N LEU A 19 4.39 -14.16 21.37
CA LEU A 19 3.15 -13.36 21.26
C LEU A 19 3.37 -11.84 21.16
N GLU A 20 4.62 -11.37 21.14
CA GLU A 20 4.95 -9.96 20.89
C GLU A 20 4.98 -9.68 19.39
N ALA A 21 3.82 -9.77 18.73
CA ALA A 21 3.62 -9.23 17.40
C ALA A 21 2.83 -7.93 17.50
N GLU A 22 3.13 -6.97 16.63
CA GLU A 22 2.35 -5.74 16.46
C GLU A 22 0.86 -6.10 16.27
N GLN A 23 0.04 -5.95 17.32
CA GLN A 23 -1.38 -6.33 17.29
C GLN A 23 -2.26 -5.28 16.64
N HIS A 24 -1.73 -4.07 16.45
CA HIS A 24 -2.45 -3.00 15.79
C HIS A 24 -2.31 -3.15 14.28
N PRO A 25 -3.41 -3.04 13.53
CA PRO A 25 -3.32 -2.92 12.10
C PRO A 25 -2.62 -1.60 11.73
N ALA A 26 -1.74 -1.64 10.73
CA ALA A 26 -0.91 -0.50 10.31
C ALA A 26 -1.70 0.78 10.02
N TRP A 27 -2.98 0.68 9.65
CA TRP A 27 -3.83 1.86 9.43
C TRP A 27 -4.07 2.70 10.69
N LYS A 28 -3.85 2.15 11.89
CA LYS A 28 -3.96 2.89 13.14
C LYS A 28 -2.96 4.05 13.22
N GLU A 29 -1.84 3.95 12.50
CA GLU A 29 -0.80 4.97 12.39
C GLU A 29 -0.92 5.81 11.10
N GLY A 30 -2.08 5.77 10.45
CA GLY A 30 -2.32 6.48 9.19
C GLY A 30 -1.75 5.78 7.96
N ALA A 31 -1.27 4.54 8.08
CA ALA A 31 -0.88 3.77 6.90
C ALA A 31 -2.11 3.35 6.09
N TYR A 32 -1.99 3.36 4.77
CA TYR A 32 -3.05 2.83 3.92
C TYR A 32 -3.04 1.30 3.97
N ALA A 33 -4.08 0.70 4.54
CA ALA A 33 -4.23 -0.76 4.66
C ALA A 33 -5.06 -1.40 3.53
N GLY A 34 -5.43 -0.64 2.51
CA GLY A 34 -6.16 -1.14 1.36
C GLY A 34 -5.24 -1.77 0.30
N LYS A 35 -5.84 -2.47 -0.66
CA LYS A 35 -5.14 -2.83 -1.89
C LYS A 35 -4.87 -1.55 -2.68
N LYS A 36 -3.64 -1.37 -3.16
CA LYS A 36 -3.30 -0.22 -4.02
C LYS A 36 -4.19 -0.22 -5.27
N ASP A 37 -4.93 0.85 -5.45
CA ASP A 37 -5.75 1.03 -6.66
C ASP A 37 -4.86 1.16 -7.90
N PRO A 38 -5.19 0.44 -8.99
CA PRO A 38 -4.44 0.58 -10.22
C PRO A 38 -4.68 1.97 -10.81
N ARG A 39 -3.60 2.60 -11.28
CA ARG A 39 -3.70 3.88 -12.00
C ARG A 39 -4.36 3.65 -13.36
N HIS A 40 -5.00 4.66 -13.93
CA HIS A 40 -5.66 4.53 -15.25
C HIS A 40 -4.73 4.04 -16.36
N TYR A 41 -3.46 4.47 -16.37
CA TYR A 41 -2.51 3.98 -17.37
C TYR A 41 -2.25 2.46 -17.26
N GLN A 42 -2.39 1.88 -16.07
CA GLN A 42 -2.14 0.46 -15.83
C GLN A 42 -3.29 -0.41 -16.36
N THR A 43 -4.53 0.09 -16.31
CA THR A 43 -5.72 -0.69 -16.70
C THR A 43 -6.25 -0.36 -18.09
N ARG A 44 -6.12 0.90 -18.54
CA ARG A 44 -6.69 1.37 -19.81
C ARG A 44 -5.66 1.65 -20.90
N PHE A 45 -4.39 1.79 -20.51
CA PHE A 45 -3.29 2.06 -21.44
C PHE A 45 -2.19 0.99 -21.36
N HIS A 46 -2.50 -0.17 -20.79
CA HIS A 46 -1.59 -1.34 -20.75
C HIS A 46 -0.20 -1.03 -20.19
N GLY A 47 -0.09 -0.10 -19.25
CA GLY A 47 1.19 0.32 -18.66
C GLY A 47 1.85 1.50 -19.36
N ASP A 48 1.36 1.94 -20.52
CA ASP A 48 1.89 3.10 -21.24
C ASP A 48 1.44 4.41 -20.59
N ARG A 49 2.33 4.98 -19.78
CA ARG A 49 2.12 6.27 -19.11
C ARG A 49 2.11 7.44 -20.10
N LEU A 50 2.88 7.38 -21.19
CA LEU A 50 3.00 8.50 -22.13
C LEU A 50 1.72 8.63 -22.96
N SER A 51 1.17 7.52 -23.45
CA SER A 51 -0.11 7.52 -24.16
C SER A 51 -1.27 8.00 -23.27
N TRP A 52 -1.24 7.63 -21.98
CA TRP A 52 -2.20 8.15 -21.01
C TRP A 52 -2.07 9.67 -20.83
N MET A 53 -0.85 10.19 -20.66
CA MET A 53 -0.61 11.63 -20.54
C MET A 53 -1.05 12.40 -21.77
N ALA A 54 -0.70 11.93 -22.98
CA ALA A 54 -1.13 12.54 -24.23
C ALA A 54 -2.66 12.62 -24.32
N THR A 55 -3.37 11.56 -23.90
CA THR A 55 -4.83 11.54 -23.86
C THR A 55 -5.42 12.59 -22.91
N ILE A 56 -4.84 12.73 -21.71
CA ILE A 56 -5.27 13.73 -20.73
C ILE A 56 -5.02 15.15 -21.27
N MET A 57 -3.85 15.41 -21.85
CA MET A 57 -3.52 16.71 -22.43
C MET A 57 -4.47 17.09 -23.57
N ASN A 58 -4.69 16.17 -24.51
CA ASN A 58 -5.63 16.36 -25.62
C ASN A 58 -7.08 16.60 -25.13
N ARG A 59 -7.51 15.91 -24.06
CA ARG A 59 -8.83 16.18 -23.44
C ARG A 59 -8.90 17.58 -22.87
N ASN A 60 -7.89 17.99 -22.11
CA ASN A 60 -7.86 19.30 -21.46
C ASN A 60 -7.87 20.43 -22.50
N ASP A 61 -7.09 20.29 -23.58
CA ASP A 61 -7.05 21.28 -24.65
C ASP A 61 -8.41 21.43 -25.35
N LYS A 62 -9.07 20.32 -25.67
CA LYS A 62 -10.41 20.32 -26.27
C LYS A 62 -11.53 20.80 -25.34
N GLN A 63 -11.32 20.75 -24.03
CA GLN A 63 -12.26 21.24 -23.02
C GLN A 63 -11.97 22.68 -22.57
N ASN A 64 -10.88 23.28 -23.07
CA ASN A 64 -10.52 24.64 -22.71
C ASN A 64 -11.46 25.64 -23.39
N GLU A 65 -12.36 26.24 -22.62
CA GLU A 65 -13.35 27.19 -23.14
C GLU A 65 -12.69 28.43 -23.75
N TYR A 66 -11.52 28.87 -23.27
CA TYR A 66 -10.76 29.96 -23.89
C TYR A 66 -10.34 29.64 -25.33
N ASN A 67 -9.97 28.38 -25.60
CA ASN A 67 -9.63 27.93 -26.95
C ASN A 67 -10.88 27.71 -27.82
N ARG A 68 -12.02 27.37 -27.20
CA ARG A 68 -13.29 27.10 -27.91
C ARG A 68 -14.09 28.36 -28.24
N ALA A 69 -13.98 29.39 -27.41
CA ALA A 69 -14.73 30.65 -27.53
C ALA A 69 -13.95 31.75 -28.26
N ASN A 70 -12.76 31.45 -28.79
CA ASN A 70 -12.05 32.38 -29.65
C ASN A 70 -12.78 32.46 -31.01
N PRO A 71 -13.20 33.67 -31.45
CA PRO A 71 -13.98 33.87 -32.68
C PRO A 71 -13.19 33.59 -33.96
#